data_AF-A0A699ZNI4-F1
#
_entry.id   AF-A0A699ZNI4-F1
#
_cell.length_a   1.000
_cell.length_b   1.000
_cell.length_c   1.000
_cell.angle_alpha   90.00
_cell.angle_beta   90.00
_cell.angle_gamma   90.00
#
_symmetry.space_group_name_H-M   'P 1'
#
loop_
_entity.id
_entity.type
_entity.pdbx_description
1 polymer ?
#
loop_
_entity_poly.entity_id
_entity_poly.type
_entity_poly.pdbx_seq_one_letter_code
_entity_poly.pdbx_strand_id
1 'polypeptide(L)'
;FKNLVLPHIKAAGYTAVQLMAIQEHAYYGSFGYHVTNPFAVSSRSGTPDELKAHRLGLVVLLDVVHSHMSSNQDDGLAGFDLGQSEDMSYFHTGDRGYHQAWDSRCFNYSNWEVLRLLLSNLRYWLEEYKFDGFRFDGVTSMLYWDHGINRGFSGSYSDYFGLNTNVDACAYLMLANDLIHTLMPEAIVIAEDVSGMPSLCRPVQEGGLGFDYRLGMAIPDKWIDL
;
A
#
# COMPACT_ATOMS: atom_id res chain seq x y z
N PHE A 1 -2.46 -18.67 13.83
CA PHE A 1 -1.62 -17.48 14.14
C PHE A 1 -1.78 -17.02 15.60
N LYS A 2 -2.94 -16.47 16.00
CA LYS A 2 -3.17 -15.86 17.32
C LYS A 2 -2.68 -16.66 18.54
N ASN A 3 -3.05 -17.93 18.65
CA ASN A 3 -2.76 -18.73 19.86
C ASN A 3 -1.35 -19.32 19.88
N LEU A 4 -0.71 -19.44 18.72
CA LEU A 4 0.57 -20.15 18.56
C LEU A 4 1.71 -19.18 18.26
N VAL A 5 1.53 -18.24 17.33
CA VAL A 5 2.61 -17.39 16.80
C VAL A 5 2.75 -16.09 17.59
N LEU A 6 1.65 -15.39 17.90
CA LEU A 6 1.72 -14.11 18.63
C LEU A 6 2.44 -14.21 20.00
N PRO A 7 2.22 -15.26 20.82
CA PRO A 7 2.98 -15.41 22.06
C PRO A 7 4.48 -15.57 21.83
N HIS A 8 4.88 -16.27 20.76
CA HIS A 8 6.29 -16.45 20.42
C HIS A 8 6.92 -15.12 19.98
N ILE A 9 6.21 -14.32 19.17
CA ILE A 9 6.65 -12.98 18.78
C ILE A 9 6.87 -12.10 20.02
N LYS A 10 5.91 -12.08 20.96
CA LYS A 10 6.03 -11.31 22.19
C LYS A 10 7.18 -11.81 23.07
N ALA A 11 7.33 -13.12 23.21
CA ALA A 11 8.40 -13.73 24.00
C ALA A 11 9.80 -13.46 23.41
N ALA A 12 9.91 -13.34 22.09
CA ALA A 12 11.14 -12.95 21.40
C ALA A 12 11.50 -11.46 21.56
N GLY A 13 10.63 -10.66 22.19
CA GLY A 13 10.90 -9.24 22.50
C GLY A 13 10.48 -8.24 21.44
N TYR A 14 9.80 -8.69 20.36
CA TYR A 14 9.24 -7.77 19.37
C TYR A 14 8.12 -6.91 19.99
N THR A 15 7.97 -5.69 19.48
CA THR A 15 6.95 -4.72 19.90
C THR A 15 5.88 -4.49 18.83
N ALA A 16 6.15 -4.88 17.58
CA ALA A 16 5.26 -4.69 16.45
C ALA A 16 5.16 -5.96 15.58
N VAL A 17 4.05 -6.08 14.86
CA VAL A 17 3.79 -7.12 13.86
C VAL A 17 3.26 -6.45 12.59
N GLN A 18 3.89 -6.74 11.46
CA GLN A 18 3.37 -6.43 10.13
C GLN A 18 2.52 -7.61 9.65
N LEU A 19 1.22 -7.39 9.42
CA LEU A 19 0.33 -8.39 8.85
C LEU A 19 0.18 -8.17 7.34
N MET A 20 0.64 -9.15 6.58
CA MET A 20 0.53 -9.18 5.12
C MET A 20 -0.67 -10.03 4.69
N ALA A 21 -1.11 -9.87 3.44
CA ALA A 21 -2.15 -10.71 2.82
C ALA A 21 -3.50 -10.72 3.56
N ILE A 22 -3.88 -9.61 4.19
CA ILE A 22 -5.17 -9.46 4.88
C ILE A 22 -6.28 -9.01 3.93
N GLN A 23 -6.01 -8.06 3.03
CA GLN A 23 -6.98 -7.67 2.00
C GLN A 23 -7.24 -8.85 1.07
N GLU A 24 -8.49 -9.13 0.74
CA GLU A 24 -8.84 -10.31 -0.04
C GLU A 24 -8.23 -10.27 -1.44
N HIS A 25 -7.67 -11.40 -1.83
CA HIS A 25 -6.92 -11.61 -3.06
C HIS A 25 -7.25 -13.01 -3.59
N ALA A 26 -7.69 -13.10 -4.85
CA ALA A 26 -8.10 -14.40 -5.43
C ALA A 26 -6.90 -15.33 -5.64
N TYR A 27 -5.73 -14.79 -6.00
CA TYR A 27 -4.55 -15.59 -6.26
C TYR A 27 -3.68 -15.73 -5.01
N TYR A 28 -3.72 -16.90 -4.36
CA TYR A 28 -2.94 -17.15 -3.13
C TYR A 28 -1.42 -17.01 -3.33
N GLY A 29 -0.91 -17.35 -4.52
CA GLY A 29 0.51 -17.19 -4.86
C GLY A 29 0.97 -15.74 -5.00
N SER A 30 0.06 -14.77 -5.03
CA SER A 30 0.40 -13.34 -5.03
C SER A 30 0.94 -12.85 -3.70
N PHE A 31 0.88 -13.67 -2.64
CA PHE A 31 1.26 -13.27 -1.29
C PHE A 31 0.48 -12.05 -0.75
N GLY A 32 -0.71 -11.79 -1.29
CA GLY A 32 -1.56 -10.67 -0.92
C GLY A 32 -1.44 -9.45 -1.82
N TYR A 33 -0.49 -9.43 -2.75
CA TYR A 33 -0.21 -8.24 -3.57
C TYR A 33 -1.23 -8.01 -4.68
N HIS A 34 -1.90 -9.06 -5.18
CA HIS A 34 -2.97 -8.90 -6.17
C HIS A 34 -4.34 -8.88 -5.49
N VAL A 35 -4.61 -7.80 -4.77
CA VAL A 35 -5.90 -7.56 -4.10
C VAL A 35 -7.02 -7.58 -5.13
N THR A 36 -8.17 -8.16 -4.78
CA THR A 36 -9.40 -8.12 -5.57
C THR A 36 -10.50 -7.32 -4.87
N ASN A 37 -10.62 -7.48 -3.55
CA ASN A 37 -11.67 -6.87 -2.73
C ASN A 37 -11.04 -6.12 -1.54
N PRO A 38 -10.73 -4.81 -1.68
CA PRO A 38 -9.87 -4.10 -0.72
C PRO A 38 -10.48 -3.92 0.68
N PHE A 39 -11.81 -4.05 0.82
CA PHE A 39 -12.53 -3.98 2.11
C PHE A 39 -12.80 -5.35 2.73
N ALA A 40 -12.52 -6.44 2.03
CA ALA A 40 -12.76 -7.78 2.54
C ALA A 40 -11.51 -8.33 3.22
N VAL A 41 -11.70 -8.99 4.37
CA VAL A 41 -10.67 -9.83 4.99
C VAL A 41 -10.55 -11.10 4.16
N SER A 42 -9.33 -11.54 3.86
CA SER A 42 -9.12 -12.77 3.10
C SER A 42 -9.74 -13.97 3.81
N SER A 43 -10.72 -14.56 3.16
CA SER A 43 -11.60 -15.60 3.69
C SER A 43 -10.88 -16.94 3.96
N ARG A 44 -9.71 -17.15 3.34
CA ARG A 44 -8.93 -18.39 3.48
C ARG A 44 -8.46 -18.68 4.90
N SER A 45 -8.26 -17.62 5.70
CA SER A 45 -7.68 -17.73 7.05
C SER A 45 -8.72 -17.54 8.16
N GLY A 46 -10.00 -17.44 7.82
CA GLY A 46 -11.08 -17.26 8.76
C GLY A 46 -12.01 -16.11 8.39
N THR A 47 -12.78 -15.67 9.37
CA THR A 47 -13.80 -14.62 9.25
C THR A 47 -13.27 -13.25 9.69
N PRO A 48 -13.94 -12.16 9.28
CA PRO A 48 -13.67 -10.82 9.79
C PRO A 48 -13.58 -10.72 11.33
N ASP A 49 -14.45 -11.40 12.06
CA ASP A 49 -14.47 -11.35 13.52
C ASP A 49 -13.27 -12.06 14.16
N GLU A 50 -12.74 -13.10 13.51
CA GLU A 50 -11.54 -13.80 13.95
C GLU A 50 -10.28 -12.93 13.80
N LEU A 51 -10.25 -12.02 12.81
CA LEU A 51 -9.16 -11.05 12.64
C LEU A 51 -9.14 -10.00 13.75
N LYS A 52 -10.30 -9.56 14.26
CA LYS A 52 -10.42 -8.49 15.26
C LYS A 52 -9.78 -8.82 16.63
N ALA A 53 -9.29 -10.05 16.82
CA ALA A 53 -9.05 -10.58 18.14
C ALA A 53 -7.57 -10.50 18.61
N HIS A 54 -7.36 -9.71 19.68
CA HIS A 54 -6.28 -9.77 20.67
C HIS A 54 -4.92 -9.19 20.26
N ARG A 55 -4.52 -8.12 20.95
CA ARG A 55 -3.19 -7.50 20.90
C ARG A 55 -2.50 -7.80 22.21
N LEU A 56 -1.42 -8.58 22.18
CA LEU A 56 -0.59 -8.87 23.35
C LEU A 56 0.30 -7.67 23.73
N GLY A 57 -0.26 -6.46 23.72
CA GLY A 57 0.48 -5.20 23.79
C GLY A 57 1.53 -5.11 22.67
N LEU A 58 1.13 -5.48 21.45
CA LEU A 58 1.93 -5.36 20.23
C LEU A 58 1.23 -4.35 19.32
N VAL A 59 2.02 -3.48 18.68
CA VAL A 59 1.59 -2.68 17.53
C VAL A 59 1.28 -3.65 16.40
N VAL A 60 0.14 -3.49 15.74
CA VAL A 60 -0.26 -4.30 14.60
C VAL A 60 -0.44 -3.40 13.40
N LEU A 61 0.45 -3.54 12.41
CA LEU A 61 0.41 -2.82 11.16
C LEU A 61 -0.23 -3.68 10.08
N LEU A 62 -1.07 -3.09 9.24
CA LEU A 62 -1.63 -3.75 8.07
C LEU A 62 -0.81 -3.41 6.83
N ASP A 63 -0.57 -4.41 5.99
CA ASP A 63 -0.08 -4.16 4.65
C ASP A 63 -1.22 -3.70 3.73
N VAL A 64 -1.07 -2.51 3.14
CA VAL A 64 -2.06 -1.88 2.27
C VAL A 64 -1.50 -1.80 0.86
N VAL A 65 -2.22 -2.41 -0.07
CA VAL A 65 -1.84 -2.45 -1.48
C VAL A 65 -2.75 -1.51 -2.26
N HIS A 66 -2.33 -0.24 -2.34
CA HIS A 66 -2.99 0.80 -3.13
C HIS A 66 -2.18 1.22 -4.36
N SER A 67 -1.04 0.58 -4.62
CA SER A 67 -0.21 0.81 -5.80
C SER A 67 -0.84 0.28 -7.08
N HIS A 68 -1.64 -0.78 -6.98
CA HIS A 68 -2.35 -1.41 -8.09
C HIS A 68 -3.52 -2.26 -7.56
N MET A 69 -4.26 -2.87 -8.49
CA MET A 69 -5.34 -3.81 -8.20
C MET A 69 -5.27 -4.99 -9.17
N SER A 70 -5.72 -6.18 -8.73
CA SER A 70 -5.75 -7.37 -9.59
C SER A 70 -6.52 -7.11 -10.90
N SER A 71 -6.01 -7.66 -11.99
CA SER A 71 -6.66 -7.66 -13.31
C SER A 71 -7.81 -8.68 -13.41
N ASN A 72 -8.09 -9.47 -12.36
CA ASN A 72 -9.20 -10.41 -12.32
C ASN A 72 -10.55 -9.68 -12.41
N GLN A 73 -11.24 -9.87 -13.54
CA GLN A 73 -12.53 -9.26 -13.83
C GLN A 73 -13.71 -9.93 -13.14
N ASP A 74 -13.63 -11.23 -12.86
CA ASP A 74 -14.73 -12.00 -12.28
C ASP A 74 -14.84 -11.74 -10.76
N ASP A 75 -13.70 -11.56 -10.09
CA ASP A 75 -13.63 -11.50 -8.62
C ASP A 75 -13.32 -10.10 -8.05
N GLY A 76 -12.93 -9.14 -8.89
CA GLY A 76 -12.30 -7.90 -8.45
C GLY A 76 -12.78 -6.64 -9.17
N LEU A 77 -12.23 -5.50 -8.75
CA LEU A 77 -12.61 -4.20 -9.29
C LEU A 77 -12.39 -4.05 -10.81
N ALA A 78 -11.52 -4.86 -11.42
CA ALA A 78 -11.33 -4.88 -12.87
C ALA A 78 -12.61 -5.22 -13.65
N GLY A 79 -13.56 -5.93 -13.05
CA GLY A 79 -14.86 -6.24 -13.67
C GLY A 79 -15.78 -5.03 -13.89
N PHE A 80 -15.46 -3.88 -13.27
CA PHE A 80 -16.18 -2.63 -13.49
C PHE A 80 -15.63 -1.80 -14.66
N ASP A 81 -14.51 -2.21 -15.26
CA ASP A 81 -13.98 -1.58 -16.45
C ASP A 81 -14.55 -2.23 -17.71
N LEU A 82 -15.58 -1.60 -18.26
CA LEU A 82 -16.36 -2.04 -19.41
C LEU A 82 -15.98 -1.27 -20.70
N GLY A 83 -14.83 -0.59 -20.69
CA GLY A 83 -14.37 0.24 -21.82
C GLY A 83 -14.89 1.68 -21.80
N GLN A 84 -15.38 2.16 -20.66
CA GLN A 84 -15.70 3.56 -20.44
C GLN A 84 -14.43 4.44 -20.40
N SER A 85 -14.62 5.75 -20.42
CA SER A 85 -13.53 6.72 -20.21
C SER A 85 -12.98 6.67 -18.77
N GLU A 86 -11.71 7.08 -18.59
CA GLU A 86 -11.00 6.95 -17.31
C GLU A 86 -11.59 7.78 -16.14
N ASP A 87 -12.39 8.81 -16.43
CA ASP A 87 -13.14 9.60 -15.45
C ASP A 87 -14.32 8.82 -14.86
N MET A 88 -14.81 7.80 -15.58
CA MET A 88 -15.85 6.88 -15.13
C MET A 88 -15.31 5.50 -14.73
N SER A 89 -13.98 5.37 -14.56
CA SER A 89 -13.30 4.14 -14.17
C SER A 89 -12.51 4.33 -12.88
N TYR A 90 -12.26 3.22 -12.18
CA TYR A 90 -11.29 3.20 -11.07
C TYR A 90 -9.85 3.34 -11.56
N PHE A 91 -9.61 2.99 -12.82
CA PHE A 91 -8.28 2.83 -13.40
C PHE A 91 -8.07 3.81 -14.54
N HIS A 92 -6.79 4.09 -14.82
CA HIS A 92 -6.44 4.66 -16.11
C HIS A 92 -6.75 3.69 -17.26
N THR A 93 -6.74 4.21 -18.49
CA THR A 93 -6.92 3.44 -19.72
C THR A 93 -5.59 3.28 -20.48
N GLY A 94 -5.53 2.34 -21.41
CA GLY A 94 -4.32 2.06 -22.21
C GLY A 94 -3.12 1.66 -21.35
N ASP A 95 -1.91 2.00 -21.82
CA ASP A 95 -0.66 1.67 -21.15
C ASP A 95 -0.56 2.24 -19.72
N ARG A 96 -1.17 3.40 -19.49
CA ARG A 96 -1.18 4.06 -18.17
C ARG A 96 -2.06 3.32 -17.16
N GLY A 97 -3.01 2.52 -17.64
CA GLY A 97 -3.94 1.72 -16.86
C GLY A 97 -3.45 0.35 -16.44
N TYR A 98 -2.26 -0.05 -16.87
CA TYR A 98 -1.79 -1.42 -16.74
C TYR A 98 -0.30 -1.52 -16.42
N HIS A 99 0.01 -2.17 -15.29
CA HIS A 99 1.37 -2.37 -14.83
C HIS A 99 1.97 -3.63 -15.45
N GLN A 100 2.67 -3.49 -16.57
CA GLN A 100 3.13 -4.64 -17.38
C GLN A 100 3.97 -5.67 -16.61
N ALA A 101 4.84 -5.23 -15.69
CA ALA A 101 5.69 -6.14 -14.91
C ALA A 101 4.91 -6.94 -13.84
N TRP A 102 3.73 -6.46 -13.44
CA TRP A 102 2.92 -7.06 -12.38
C TRP A 102 1.59 -7.61 -12.89
N ASP A 103 1.28 -7.53 -14.19
CA ASP A 103 -0.01 -7.96 -14.76
C ASP A 103 -1.22 -7.44 -13.95
N SER A 104 -1.26 -6.13 -13.72
CA SER A 104 -2.24 -5.52 -12.82
C SER A 104 -2.74 -4.15 -13.29
N ARG A 105 -3.83 -3.68 -12.68
CA ARG A 105 -4.49 -2.42 -13.03
C ARG A 105 -3.99 -1.25 -12.18
N CYS A 106 -3.72 -0.11 -12.81
CA CYS A 106 -3.25 1.11 -12.13
C CYS A 106 -4.41 2.08 -11.87
N PHE A 107 -4.53 2.55 -10.63
CA PHE A 107 -5.59 3.49 -10.22
C PHE A 107 -5.45 4.86 -10.89
N ASN A 108 -6.59 5.50 -11.15
CA ASN A 108 -6.64 6.92 -11.48
C ASN A 108 -6.76 7.75 -10.19
N TYR A 109 -5.63 8.11 -9.58
CA TYR A 109 -5.61 8.80 -8.28
C TYR A 109 -6.22 10.21 -8.30
N SER A 110 -6.40 10.82 -9.47
CA SER A 110 -7.08 12.12 -9.61
C SER A 110 -8.61 12.01 -9.56
N ASN A 111 -9.16 10.80 -9.72
CA ASN A 111 -10.60 10.58 -9.73
C ASN A 111 -11.18 10.66 -8.32
N TRP A 112 -12.22 11.47 -8.15
CA TRP A 112 -12.86 11.72 -6.86
C TRP A 112 -13.36 10.44 -6.17
N GLU A 113 -13.97 9.53 -6.92
CA GLU A 113 -14.52 8.30 -6.35
C GLU A 113 -13.41 7.26 -6.07
N VAL A 114 -12.27 7.33 -6.77
CA VAL A 114 -11.07 6.57 -6.41
C VAL A 114 -10.48 7.09 -5.10
N LEU A 115 -10.36 8.41 -4.93
CA LEU A 115 -9.94 9.00 -3.66
C LEU A 115 -10.87 8.59 -2.52
N ARG A 116 -12.19 8.65 -2.73
CA ARG A 116 -13.18 8.19 -1.76
C ARG A 116 -12.96 6.72 -1.39
N LEU A 117 -12.81 5.84 -2.38
CA LEU A 117 -12.58 4.41 -2.17
C LEU A 117 -11.34 4.16 -1.32
N LEU A 118 -10.18 4.70 -1.72
CA LEU A 118 -8.89 4.41 -1.10
C LEU A 118 -8.75 5.05 0.29
N LEU A 119 -9.19 6.31 0.46
CA LEU A 119 -9.15 6.98 1.77
C LEU A 119 -10.13 6.34 2.77
N SER A 120 -11.32 5.96 2.30
CA SER A 120 -12.28 5.23 3.14
C SER A 120 -11.78 3.84 3.50
N ASN A 121 -10.98 3.20 2.65
CA ASN A 121 -10.36 1.92 2.94
C ASN A 121 -9.39 2.00 4.12
N LEU A 122 -8.52 3.03 4.13
CA LEU A 122 -7.61 3.27 5.26
C LEU A 122 -8.38 3.48 6.56
N ARG A 123 -9.39 4.37 6.53
CA ARG A 123 -10.26 4.61 7.68
C ARG A 123 -10.95 3.33 8.16
N TYR A 124 -11.47 2.52 7.24
CA TYR A 124 -12.14 1.26 7.55
C TYR A 124 -11.23 0.31 8.34
N TRP A 125 -9.99 0.12 7.90
CA TRP A 125 -9.04 -0.74 8.61
C TRP A 125 -8.62 -0.16 9.98
N LEU A 126 -8.44 1.16 10.08
CA LEU A 126 -8.16 1.83 11.36
C LEU A 126 -9.34 1.75 12.33
N GLU A 127 -10.58 1.96 11.88
CA GLU A 127 -11.74 2.05 12.79
C GLU A 127 -12.36 0.69 13.10
N GLU A 128 -12.49 -0.21 12.12
CA GLU A 128 -13.21 -1.48 12.30
C GLU A 128 -12.33 -2.59 12.85
N TYR A 129 -11.06 -2.63 12.44
CA TYR A 129 -10.08 -3.64 12.87
C TYR A 129 -9.01 -3.06 13.80
N LYS A 130 -9.11 -1.76 14.08
CA LYS A 130 -8.29 -1.03 15.04
C LYS A 130 -6.82 -0.93 14.67
N PHE A 131 -6.37 -1.30 13.46
CA PHE A 131 -4.93 -1.38 13.13
C PHE A 131 -4.16 -0.14 13.60
N ASP A 132 -2.93 -0.32 14.08
CA ASP A 132 -2.09 0.74 14.67
C ASP A 132 -1.31 1.53 13.60
N GLY A 133 -1.64 1.34 12.34
CA GLY A 133 -0.95 1.92 11.21
C GLY A 133 -0.81 0.95 10.03
N PHE A 134 0.02 1.33 9.06
CA PHE A 134 0.10 0.66 7.77
C PHE A 134 1.53 0.56 7.25
N ARG A 135 1.74 -0.43 6.39
CA ARG A 135 2.78 -0.37 5.36
C ARG A 135 2.08 -0.18 4.02
N PHE A 136 2.49 0.83 3.25
CA PHE A 136 2.06 0.99 1.86
C PHE A 136 3.03 0.23 0.98
N ASP A 137 2.50 -0.74 0.25
CA ASP A 137 3.26 -1.61 -0.64
C ASP A 137 3.39 -1.01 -2.04
N GLY A 138 4.57 -1.16 -2.65
CA GLY A 138 4.81 -0.69 -4.01
C GLY A 138 4.77 0.84 -4.17
N VAL A 139 5.18 1.62 -3.16
CA VAL A 139 5.18 3.10 -3.22
C VAL A 139 6.04 3.60 -4.38
N THR A 140 7.15 2.94 -4.70
CA THR A 140 7.95 3.26 -5.90
C THR A 140 7.11 3.28 -7.18
N SER A 141 6.21 2.30 -7.34
CA SER A 141 5.34 2.19 -8.51
C SER A 141 4.31 3.31 -8.57
N MET A 142 3.90 3.81 -7.41
CA MET A 142 3.00 4.96 -7.30
C MET A 142 3.70 6.27 -7.67
N LEU A 143 4.93 6.48 -7.21
CA LEU A 143 5.65 7.75 -7.31
C LEU A 143 6.04 8.13 -8.75
N TYR A 144 6.14 7.16 -9.65
CA TYR A 144 6.69 7.36 -10.98
C TYR A 144 5.82 6.75 -12.07
N TRP A 145 5.68 7.43 -13.21
CA TRP A 145 4.91 6.91 -14.36
C TRP A 145 5.55 5.68 -15.01
N ASP A 146 6.87 5.52 -14.92
CA ASP A 146 7.59 4.31 -15.31
C ASP A 146 7.64 3.24 -14.20
N HIS A 147 6.99 3.51 -13.06
CA HIS A 147 6.93 2.65 -11.89
C HIS A 147 8.30 2.29 -11.27
N GLY A 148 9.38 2.98 -11.66
CA GLY A 148 10.74 2.59 -11.33
C GLY A 148 11.24 1.32 -12.04
N ILE A 149 10.50 0.79 -13.01
CA ILE A 149 10.88 -0.40 -13.78
C ILE A 149 12.02 -0.03 -14.73
N ASN A 150 13.05 -0.88 -14.78
CA ASN A 150 14.27 -0.66 -15.59
C ASN A 150 14.95 0.70 -15.31
N ARG A 151 14.74 1.27 -14.13
CA ARG A 151 15.29 2.56 -13.71
C ARG A 151 16.35 2.37 -12.64
N GLY A 152 17.52 2.96 -12.87
CA GLY A 152 18.51 3.17 -11.82
C GLY A 152 18.26 4.50 -11.13
N PHE A 153 18.29 4.51 -9.79
CA PHE A 153 18.27 5.74 -9.00
C PHE A 153 19.69 6.06 -8.56
N SER A 154 20.29 7.08 -9.17
CA SER A 154 21.69 7.44 -8.92
C SER A 154 21.87 8.25 -7.62
N GLY A 155 20.77 8.77 -7.07
CA GLY A 155 20.77 9.79 -6.03
C GLY A 155 20.74 11.23 -6.58
N SER A 156 20.82 11.41 -7.90
CA SER A 156 20.58 12.72 -8.52
C SER A 156 19.14 13.15 -8.31
N TYR A 157 18.92 14.41 -7.95
CA TYR A 157 17.57 14.92 -7.65
C TYR A 157 16.67 14.98 -8.89
N SER A 158 17.27 14.99 -10.08
CA SER A 158 16.55 14.84 -11.36
C SER A 158 15.86 13.49 -11.49
N ASP A 159 16.33 12.46 -10.79
CA ASP A 159 15.76 11.12 -10.84
C ASP A 159 14.42 11.06 -10.08
N TYR A 160 14.21 12.00 -9.14
CA TYR A 160 13.06 12.05 -8.24
C TYR A 160 12.03 13.11 -8.64
N PHE A 161 12.49 14.26 -9.13
CA PHE A 161 11.66 15.44 -9.40
C PHE A 161 11.71 15.82 -10.88
N GLY A 162 10.66 15.46 -11.62
CA GLY A 162 10.53 15.80 -13.03
C GLY A 162 9.16 15.40 -13.57
N LEU A 163 9.00 15.41 -14.90
CA LEU A 163 7.73 15.03 -15.55
C LEU A 163 7.35 13.56 -15.34
N ASN A 164 8.31 12.72 -14.94
CA ASN A 164 8.05 11.32 -14.62
C ASN A 164 7.44 11.13 -13.23
N THR A 165 7.50 12.13 -12.34
CA THR A 165 6.90 12.05 -11.01
C THR A 165 5.38 12.07 -11.16
N ASN A 166 4.70 11.09 -10.60
CA ASN A 166 3.26 11.00 -10.60
C ASN A 166 2.68 11.87 -9.48
N VAL A 167 2.32 13.10 -9.82
CA VAL A 167 1.80 14.09 -8.87
C VAL A 167 0.44 13.68 -8.30
N ASP A 168 -0.39 12.98 -9.07
CA ASP A 168 -1.71 12.52 -8.61
C ASP A 168 -1.56 11.48 -7.49
N ALA A 169 -0.64 10.54 -7.65
CA ALA A 169 -0.30 9.58 -6.61
C ALA A 169 0.35 10.26 -5.38
N CYS A 170 1.24 11.23 -5.59
CA CYS A 170 1.83 12.01 -4.49
C CYS A 170 0.74 12.74 -3.68
N ALA A 171 -0.21 13.38 -4.36
CA ALA A 171 -1.34 14.06 -3.72
C ALA A 171 -2.21 13.08 -2.92
N TYR A 172 -2.51 11.90 -3.49
CA TYR A 172 -3.21 10.84 -2.78
C TYR A 172 -2.46 10.41 -1.50
N LEU A 173 -1.15 10.17 -1.59
CA LEU A 173 -0.32 9.76 -0.44
C LEU A 173 -0.27 10.84 0.65
N MET A 174 -0.19 12.12 0.29
CA MET A 174 -0.27 13.23 1.24
C MET A 174 -1.63 13.25 1.96
N LEU A 175 -2.73 13.12 1.21
CA LEU A 175 -4.08 13.06 1.79
C LEU A 175 -4.27 11.83 2.69
N ALA A 176 -3.71 10.69 2.28
CA ALA A 176 -3.76 9.44 3.04
C ALA A 176 -3.04 9.58 4.38
N ASN A 177 -1.79 10.07 4.39
CA ASN A 177 -1.03 10.26 5.62
C ASN A 177 -1.68 11.33 6.53
N ASP A 178 -2.10 12.48 5.98
CA ASP A 178 -2.80 13.51 6.76
C ASP A 178 -4.08 12.97 7.41
N LEU A 179 -4.87 12.18 6.68
CA LEU A 179 -6.06 11.51 7.20
C LEU A 179 -5.70 10.52 8.33
N ILE A 180 -4.72 9.64 8.10
CA ILE A 180 -4.32 8.61 9.07
C ILE A 180 -3.89 9.26 10.39
N HIS A 181 -2.99 10.25 10.33
CA HIS A 181 -2.49 10.93 11.54
C HIS A 181 -3.54 11.86 12.18
N THR A 182 -4.52 12.35 11.41
CA THR A 182 -5.67 13.07 11.98
C THR A 182 -6.58 12.14 12.77
N LEU A 183 -6.85 10.93 12.26
CA LEU A 183 -7.69 9.93 12.93
C LEU A 183 -6.97 9.27 14.10
N MET A 184 -5.67 9.02 13.97
CA MET A 184 -4.84 8.35 14.96
C MET A 184 -3.44 8.99 14.94
N PRO A 185 -3.20 10.01 15.79
CA PRO A 185 -1.91 10.71 15.83
C PRO A 185 -0.68 9.81 16.11
N GLU A 186 -0.90 8.69 16.81
CA GLU A 186 0.13 7.71 17.16
C GLU A 186 0.30 6.59 16.10
N ALA A 187 -0.42 6.68 14.97
CA ALA A 187 -0.31 5.68 13.90
C ALA A 187 1.11 5.67 13.32
N ILE A 188 1.54 4.48 12.87
CA ILE A 188 2.82 4.31 12.18
C ILE A 188 2.54 3.96 10.71
N VAL A 189 3.00 4.79 9.77
CA VAL A 189 2.86 4.57 8.33
C VAL A 189 4.23 4.40 7.68
N ILE A 190 4.43 3.24 7.05
CA ILE A 190 5.71 2.83 6.46
C ILE A 190 5.57 2.78 4.93
N ALA A 191 6.50 3.40 4.21
CA ALA A 191 6.58 3.28 2.76
C ALA A 191 7.51 2.13 2.34
N GLU A 192 7.03 1.26 1.46
CA GLU A 192 7.89 0.38 0.67
C GLU A 192 8.31 1.11 -0.62
N ASP A 193 9.46 1.79 -0.54
CA ASP A 193 10.07 2.52 -1.64
C ASP A 193 11.52 2.08 -1.83
N VAL A 194 11.88 1.65 -3.05
CA VAL A 194 13.27 1.30 -3.41
C VAL A 194 14.05 2.52 -3.91
N SER A 195 13.36 3.56 -4.41
CA SER A 195 14.02 4.71 -5.08
C SER A 195 14.81 5.60 -4.13
N GLY A 196 14.32 5.76 -2.91
CA GLY A 196 14.84 6.71 -1.94
C GLY A 196 14.43 8.14 -2.19
N MET A 197 13.17 8.36 -2.60
CA MET A 197 12.62 9.69 -2.83
C MET A 197 12.87 10.61 -1.61
N PRO A 198 13.54 11.76 -1.80
CA PRO A 198 13.73 12.73 -0.73
C PRO A 198 12.38 13.22 -0.18
N SER A 199 12.32 13.50 1.12
CA SER A 199 11.12 13.97 1.85
C SER A 199 9.91 13.01 1.89
N LEU A 200 10.05 11.78 1.38
CA LEU A 200 9.02 10.73 1.49
C LEU A 200 8.56 10.55 2.94
N CYS A 201 9.51 10.57 3.88
CA CYS A 201 9.26 10.40 5.32
C CYS A 201 9.34 11.70 6.12
N ARG A 202 8.91 12.83 5.53
CA ARG A 202 8.71 14.10 6.26
C ARG A 202 7.21 14.41 6.37
N PRO A 203 6.77 15.09 7.44
CA PRO A 203 5.37 15.48 7.61
C PRO A 203 4.81 16.24 6.40
N VAL A 204 3.52 16.06 6.12
CA VAL A 204 2.82 16.73 5.02
C VAL A 204 2.88 18.25 5.16
N GLN A 205 2.79 18.76 6.39
CA GLN A 205 2.85 20.19 6.71
C GLN A 205 4.21 20.82 6.44
N GLU A 206 5.27 20.02 6.32
CA GLU A 206 6.60 20.47 5.91
C GLU A 206 6.83 20.35 4.40
N GLY A 207 5.83 19.88 3.64
CA GLY A 207 5.94 19.60 2.21
C GLY A 207 6.46 18.21 1.86
N GLY A 208 6.52 17.28 2.83
CA GLY A 208 6.81 15.86 2.59
C GLY A 208 5.56 15.05 2.21
N LEU A 209 5.73 13.74 2.02
CA LEU A 209 4.62 12.83 1.70
C LEU A 209 3.94 12.22 2.93
N GLY A 210 4.48 12.44 4.13
CA GLY A 210 3.83 12.15 5.40
C GLY A 210 4.11 10.78 6.01
N PHE A 211 4.91 9.92 5.38
CA PHE A 211 5.27 8.63 6.00
C PHE A 211 6.20 8.81 7.21
N ASP A 212 6.14 7.90 8.18
CA ASP A 212 7.03 7.91 9.34
C ASP A 212 8.36 7.22 9.03
N TYR A 213 8.31 6.12 8.28
CA TYR A 213 9.47 5.30 7.96
C TYR A 213 9.45 4.85 6.49
N ARG A 214 10.63 4.45 6.00
CA ARG A 214 10.77 3.68 4.77
C ARG A 214 11.60 2.43 5.01
N LEU A 215 11.37 1.39 4.22
CA LEU A 215 12.15 0.16 4.29
C LEU A 215 13.58 0.33 3.73
N GLY A 216 14.56 -0.24 4.41
CA GLY A 216 15.95 -0.32 3.95
C GLY A 216 16.15 -1.41 2.90
N MET A 217 15.51 -1.27 1.73
CA MET A 217 15.34 -2.36 0.77
C MET A 217 16.63 -2.83 0.08
N ALA A 218 17.67 -2.01 0.00
CA ALA A 218 18.95 -2.39 -0.59
C ALA A 218 19.86 -3.20 0.36
N ILE A 219 19.52 -3.28 1.66
CA ILE A 219 20.35 -3.97 2.66
C ILE A 219 20.37 -5.49 2.44
N PRO A 220 19.22 -6.18 2.21
CA PRO A 220 19.22 -7.62 1.96
C PRO A 220 20.08 -8.04 0.75
N ASP A 221 20.08 -7.26 -0.34
CA ASP A 221 20.86 -7.56 -1.54
C ASP A 221 22.35 -7.67 -1.23
N LYS A 222 22.87 -6.85 -0.31
CA LYS A 222 24.27 -6.94 0.11
C LYS A 222 24.62 -8.18 0.92
N TRP A 223 23.67 -8.79 1.60
CA TRP A 223 23.91 -10.07 2.25
C TRP A 223 23.81 -11.26 1.29
N ILE A 224 23.09 -11.11 0.17
CA ILE A 224 23.00 -12.13 -0.89
C ILE A 224 24.25 -12.13 -1.76
N ASP A 225 24.82 -10.95 -2.02
CA ASP A 225 26.05 -10.79 -2.81
C ASP A 225 27.31 -11.38 -2.12
N LEU A 226 27.30 -11.54 -0.79
CA LEU A 226 28.42 -12.02 0.04
C LEU A 226 28.50 -13.54 0.08
#